data_AF-A0A2S3QSK0-F1
#
_entry.id   AF-A0A2S3QSK0-F1
#
_cell.length_a   1.000
_cell.length_b   1.000
_cell.length_c   1.000
_cell.angle_alpha   90.00
_cell.angle_beta   90.00
_cell.angle_gamma   90.00
#
_symmetry.space_group_name_H-M   'P 1'
#
loop_
_entity.id
_entity.type
_entity.pdbx_description
1 polymer ?
#
loop_
_entity_poly.entity_id
_entity_poly.type
_entity_poly.pdbx_seq_one_letter_code
_entity_poly.pdbx_strand_id
1 'polypeptide(L)'
;MLLKIFKFSIIALVLTSCATKQKPVKPLTQRERQLLYYKKLRAAKWEEITKKRKQQERSYHRDTKITIKTKRQKPAPKKVSPVIPVDPNEQRIEIEQLISFHCIKERMDNCDELSTKIYENCLQEFNPGDKRLTYCVTKALK
;
A
#
# COMPACT_ATOMS: atom_id res chain seq x y z
N MET A 1 22.07 54.11 -31.83
CA MET A 1 20.93 53.40 -32.48
C MET A 1 21.02 51.87 -32.42
N LEU A 2 22.21 51.28 -32.23
CA LEU A 2 22.43 49.82 -32.14
C LEU A 2 21.71 49.11 -30.97
N LEU A 3 21.59 49.76 -29.82
CA LEU A 3 20.91 49.21 -28.62
C LEU A 3 19.40 48.95 -28.82
N LYS A 4 18.73 49.72 -29.69
CA LYS A 4 17.30 49.49 -30.00
C LYS A 4 17.13 48.22 -30.85
N ILE A 5 18.02 48.02 -31.83
CA ILE A 5 18.00 46.87 -32.75
C ILE A 5 18.24 45.56 -31.99
N PHE A 6 19.16 45.56 -31.01
CA PHE A 6 19.39 44.39 -30.15
C PHE A 6 18.18 44.03 -29.28
N LYS A 7 17.46 45.02 -28.73
CA LYS A 7 16.23 44.75 -27.96
C LYS A 7 15.12 44.13 -28.82
N PHE A 8 14.94 44.62 -30.06
CA PHE A 8 13.95 44.04 -30.97
C PHE A 8 14.32 42.62 -31.42
N SER A 9 15.61 42.34 -31.62
CA SER A 9 16.12 40.99 -31.96
C SER A 9 15.83 39.97 -30.85
N ILE A 10 16.09 40.33 -29.58
CA ILE A 10 15.83 39.45 -28.44
C ILE A 10 14.33 39.17 -28.26
N ILE A 11 13.48 40.18 -28.45
CA ILE A 11 12.01 40.00 -28.35
C ILE A 11 11.48 39.09 -29.47
N ALA A 12 11.99 39.21 -30.69
CA ALA A 12 11.61 38.34 -31.81
C ALA A 12 12.04 36.88 -31.61
N LEU A 13 13.21 36.65 -30.99
CA LEU A 13 13.74 35.32 -30.71
C LEU A 13 12.95 34.60 -29.60
N VAL A 14 12.47 35.34 -28.58
CA VAL A 14 11.62 34.79 -27.52
C VAL A 14 10.21 34.45 -28.02
N LEU A 15 9.64 35.26 -28.92
CA LEU A 15 8.31 35.01 -29.49
C LEU A 15 8.29 33.82 -30.47
N THR A 16 9.39 33.58 -31.20
CA THR A 16 9.49 32.45 -32.14
C THR A 16 9.85 31.13 -31.45
N SER A 17 10.50 31.15 -30.28
CA SER A 17 10.83 29.94 -29.52
C SER A 17 9.63 29.25 -28.86
N CYS A 18 8.47 29.91 -28.77
CA CYS A 18 7.24 29.31 -28.21
C CYS A 18 6.30 28.71 -29.27
N ALA A 19 6.61 28.85 -30.56
CA ALA A 19 5.80 28.29 -31.64
C ALA A 19 6.13 26.80 -31.90
N THR A 20 6.07 25.96 -30.86
CA THR A 20 6.08 24.51 -31.09
C THR A 20 4.71 24.10 -31.59
N LYS A 21 4.63 23.58 -32.83
CA LYS A 21 3.39 23.00 -33.38
C LYS A 21 2.94 21.90 -32.42
N GLN A 22 1.92 22.18 -31.61
CA GLN A 22 1.31 21.17 -30.75
C GLN A 22 0.69 20.12 -31.67
N LYS A 23 1.16 18.87 -31.56
CA LYS A 23 0.57 17.75 -32.30
C LYS A 23 -0.93 17.70 -31.96
N PRO A 24 -1.82 17.48 -32.93
CA PRO A 24 -3.25 17.41 -32.65
C PRO A 24 -3.49 16.34 -31.59
N VAL A 25 -3.99 16.76 -30.43
CA VAL A 25 -4.27 15.86 -29.31
C VAL A 25 -5.46 15.02 -29.72
N LYS A 26 -5.21 13.76 -30.11
CA LYS A 26 -6.28 12.82 -30.40
C LYS A 26 -7.13 12.68 -29.13
N PRO A 27 -8.48 12.71 -29.24
CA PRO A 27 -9.33 12.47 -28.09
C PRO A 27 -9.03 11.08 -27.55
N LEU A 28 -8.85 10.98 -26.23
CA LEU A 28 -8.54 9.70 -25.62
C LEU A 28 -9.66 8.70 -25.84
N THR A 29 -9.29 7.51 -26.27
CA THR A 29 -10.16 6.34 -26.33
C THR A 29 -10.66 5.97 -24.92
N GLN A 30 -11.78 5.25 -24.84
CA GLN A 30 -12.34 4.82 -23.55
C GLN A 30 -11.34 4.03 -22.71
N ARG A 31 -10.54 3.16 -23.37
CA ARG A 31 -9.48 2.37 -22.72
C ARG A 31 -8.37 3.26 -22.13
N GLU A 32 -7.93 4.28 -22.86
CA GLU A 32 -6.91 5.22 -22.37
C GLU A 32 -7.43 6.07 -21.21
N ARG A 33 -8.72 6.45 -21.23
CA ARG A 33 -9.35 7.15 -20.10
C ARG A 33 -9.39 6.29 -18.85
N GLN A 34 -9.75 5.01 -18.97
CA GLN A 34 -9.72 4.07 -17.86
C GLN A 34 -8.29 3.90 -17.32
N LEU A 35 -7.30 3.74 -18.19
CA LEU A 35 -5.90 3.63 -17.77
C LEU A 35 -5.41 4.89 -17.05
N LEU A 36 -5.76 6.09 -17.55
CA LEU A 36 -5.45 7.34 -16.85
C LEU A 36 -6.15 7.46 -15.51
N TYR A 37 -7.41 7.02 -15.42
CA TYR A 37 -8.16 7.00 -14.17
C TYR A 37 -7.45 6.13 -13.11
N TYR A 38 -7.08 4.90 -13.46
CA TYR A 38 -6.34 4.02 -12.56
C TYR A 38 -4.93 4.55 -12.21
N LYS A 39 -4.25 5.20 -13.16
CA LYS A 39 -2.95 5.84 -12.92
C LYS A 39 -3.07 6.96 -11.87
N LYS A 40 -4.12 7.78 -11.94
CA LYS A 40 -4.41 8.84 -10.96
C LYS A 40 -4.74 8.27 -9.59
N LEU A 41 -5.57 7.23 -9.52
CA LEU A 41 -5.89 6.54 -8.26
C LEU A 41 -4.63 6.00 -7.58
N ARG A 42 -3.73 5.37 -8.33
CA ARG A 42 -2.47 4.84 -7.80
C ARG A 42 -1.56 5.96 -7.27
N ALA A 43 -1.49 7.09 -7.97
CA ALA A 43 -0.70 8.25 -7.54
C ALA A 43 -1.25 8.85 -6.23
N ALA A 44 -2.58 9.02 -6.12
CA ALA A 44 -3.23 9.52 -4.91
C ALA A 44 -2.97 8.62 -3.70
N LYS A 45 -3.13 7.29 -3.88
CA LYS A 45 -2.84 6.30 -2.83
C LYS A 45 -1.37 6.35 -2.38
N TRP A 46 -0.44 6.55 -3.33
CA TRP A 46 0.98 6.67 -3.01
C TRP A 46 1.30 7.96 -2.22
N GLU A 47 0.63 9.06 -2.56
CA GLU A 47 0.76 10.33 -1.85
C GLU A 47 0.24 10.23 -0.40
N GLU A 48 -0.88 9.53 -0.18
CA GLU A 48 -1.38 9.26 1.18
C GLU A 48 -0.43 8.40 2.00
N ILE A 49 0.12 7.33 1.41
CA ILE A 49 1.08 6.44 2.07
C ILE A 49 2.35 7.23 2.48
N THR A 50 2.87 8.05 1.58
CA THR A 50 4.08 8.85 1.85
C THR A 50 3.86 9.95 2.88
N LYS A 51 2.67 10.60 2.91
CA LYS A 51 2.29 11.56 3.95
C LYS A 51 2.22 10.89 5.33
N LYS A 52 1.60 9.71 5.44
CA LYS A 52 1.52 8.94 6.69
C LYS A 52 2.90 8.55 7.21
N ARG A 53 3.81 8.11 6.33
CA ARG A 53 5.20 7.77 6.70
C ARG A 53 5.97 8.97 7.24
N LYS A 54 5.88 10.13 6.60
CA LYS A 54 6.53 11.38 7.05
C LYS A 54 6.01 11.87 8.40
N GLN A 55 4.72 11.67 8.71
CA GLN A 55 4.17 11.99 10.03
C GLN A 55 4.69 11.06 11.13
N GLN A 56 4.85 9.76 10.84
CA GLN A 56 5.40 8.80 11.80
C GLN A 56 6.88 9.07 12.12
N GLU A 57 7.70 9.42 11.13
CA GLU A 57 9.11 9.76 11.35
C GLU A 57 9.29 11.01 12.24
N ARG A 58 8.42 12.02 12.09
CA ARG A 58 8.44 13.23 12.95
C ARG A 58 8.07 12.96 14.41
N SER A 59 7.32 11.89 14.68
CA SER A 59 6.93 11.51 16.05
C SER A 59 8.02 10.75 16.80
N TYR A 60 9.04 10.23 16.11
CA TYR A 60 10.04 9.32 16.69
C TYR A 60 11.24 10.05 17.34
N HIS A 61 11.41 11.35 17.08
CA HIS A 61 12.48 12.19 17.64
C HIS A 61 12.04 13.00 18.87
N ARG A 62 11.39 12.35 19.85
CA ARG A 62 11.26 12.95 21.18
C ARG A 62 12.35 12.34 22.05
N ASP A 63 13.38 13.13 22.37
CA ASP A 63 14.48 12.73 23.26
C ASP A 63 13.95 12.45 24.67
N THR A 64 13.45 11.23 24.89
CA THR A 64 13.15 10.73 26.22
C THR A 64 14.48 10.36 26.89
N LYS A 65 14.88 11.14 27.91
CA LYS A 65 15.99 10.77 28.80
C LYS A 65 15.77 9.35 29.32
N ILE A 66 16.63 8.43 28.91
CA ILE A 66 16.62 7.04 29.37
C ILE A 66 17.11 7.04 30.82
N THR A 67 16.19 7.00 31.78
CA THR A 67 16.54 6.70 33.17
C THR A 67 16.59 5.18 33.31
N ILE A 68 17.80 4.62 33.37
CA ILE A 68 18.00 3.18 33.57
C ILE A 68 17.60 2.84 35.00
N LYS A 69 16.34 2.41 35.21
CA LYS A 69 15.92 1.76 36.46
C LYS A 69 16.18 0.27 36.35
N THR A 70 17.31 -0.19 36.88
CA THR A 70 17.60 -1.61 37.10
C THR A 70 16.73 -2.16 38.23
N LYS A 71 15.47 -2.47 37.91
CA LYS A 71 14.71 -3.47 38.68
C LYS A 71 14.29 -4.55 37.70
N ARG A 72 14.76 -5.78 37.92
CA ARG A 72 14.25 -6.98 37.25
C ARG A 72 12.74 -7.03 37.50
N GLN A 73 11.96 -6.55 36.55
CA GLN A 73 10.52 -6.72 36.56
C GLN A 73 10.25 -8.17 36.15
N LYS A 74 9.51 -8.89 37.00
CA LYS A 74 8.94 -10.18 36.62
C LYS A 74 8.16 -9.99 35.30
N PRO A 75 8.20 -10.95 34.37
CA PRO A 75 7.46 -10.82 33.11
C PRO A 75 6.00 -10.52 33.45
N ALA A 76 5.50 -9.38 32.99
CA ALA A 76 4.10 -9.05 33.12
C ALA A 76 3.30 -10.20 32.47
N PRO A 77 2.18 -10.64 33.07
CA PRO A 77 1.38 -11.69 32.48
C PRO A 77 1.01 -11.26 31.06
N LYS A 78 1.26 -12.14 30.08
CA LYS A 78 0.89 -11.92 28.68
C LYS A 78 -0.59 -11.59 28.68
N LYS A 79 -0.94 -10.32 28.45
CA LYS A 79 -2.32 -9.92 28.22
C LYS A 79 -2.77 -10.75 27.03
N VAL A 80 -3.74 -11.64 27.24
CA VAL A 80 -4.47 -12.28 26.15
C VAL A 80 -4.90 -11.12 25.26
N SER A 81 -4.47 -11.14 24.00
CA SER A 81 -4.82 -10.08 23.08
C SER A 81 -6.35 -9.91 23.13
N PRO A 82 -6.89 -8.70 22.98
CA PRO A 82 -8.31 -8.55 22.75
C PRO A 82 -8.66 -9.25 21.43
N VAL A 83 -9.79 -9.97 21.40
CA VAL A 83 -10.35 -10.49 20.14
C VAL A 83 -10.74 -9.26 19.32
N ILE A 84 -10.20 -9.16 18.10
CA ILE A 84 -10.55 -8.06 17.20
C ILE A 84 -11.62 -8.61 16.27
N PRO A 85 -12.89 -8.21 16.43
CA PRO A 85 -13.96 -8.70 15.59
C PRO A 85 -13.79 -8.18 14.16
N VAL A 86 -14.07 -9.05 13.21
CA VAL A 86 -14.10 -8.79 11.76
C VAL A 86 -15.39 -9.39 11.22
N ASP A 87 -15.94 -8.84 10.13
CA ASP A 87 -17.05 -9.47 9.42
C ASP A 87 -16.61 -10.88 8.97
N PRO A 88 -17.30 -11.96 9.42
CA PRO A 88 -16.95 -13.33 9.04
C PRO A 88 -16.95 -13.55 7.52
N ASN A 89 -17.81 -12.85 6.78
CA ASN A 89 -17.90 -13.00 5.32
C ASN A 89 -16.70 -12.38 4.62
N GLU A 90 -16.34 -11.14 4.98
CA GLU A 90 -15.13 -10.49 4.45
C GLU A 90 -13.87 -11.27 4.81
N GLN A 91 -13.80 -11.78 6.04
CA GLN A 91 -12.68 -12.60 6.50
C GLN A 91 -12.52 -13.88 5.68
N ARG A 92 -13.63 -14.56 5.36
CA ARG A 92 -13.60 -15.76 4.53
C ARG A 92 -13.05 -15.47 3.14
N ILE A 93 -13.53 -14.40 2.51
CA ILE A 93 -13.06 -13.97 1.17
C ILE A 93 -11.56 -13.64 1.22
N GLU A 94 -11.09 -12.95 2.27
CA GLU A 94 -9.67 -12.63 2.44
C GLU A 94 -8.81 -13.90 2.55
N ILE A 95 -9.25 -14.88 3.33
CA ILE A 95 -8.57 -16.17 3.51
C ILE A 95 -8.52 -16.94 2.18
N GLU A 96 -9.64 -17.05 1.47
CA GLU A 96 -9.72 -17.72 0.16
C GLU A 96 -8.76 -17.07 -0.86
N GLN A 97 -8.68 -15.74 -0.88
CA GLN A 97 -7.75 -15.01 -1.74
C GLN A 97 -6.29 -15.29 -1.36
N LEU A 98 -5.94 -15.24 -0.08
CA LEU A 98 -4.56 -15.50 0.39
C LEU A 98 -4.04 -16.86 -0.05
N ILE A 99 -4.86 -17.88 0.12
CA ILE A 99 -4.56 -19.26 -0.27
C ILE A 99 -4.39 -19.34 -1.80
N SER A 100 -5.35 -18.79 -2.56
CA SER A 100 -5.31 -18.79 -4.03
C SER A 100 -4.03 -18.12 -4.55
N PHE A 101 -3.65 -16.98 -3.97
CA PHE A 101 -2.42 -16.28 -4.32
C PHE A 101 -1.16 -17.10 -4.01
N HIS A 102 -1.13 -17.77 -2.85
CA HIS A 102 -0.01 -18.62 -2.47
C HIS A 102 0.17 -19.77 -3.47
N CYS A 103 -0.92 -20.46 -3.83
CA CYS A 103 -0.85 -21.58 -4.76
C CYS A 103 -0.42 -21.17 -6.16
N ILE A 104 -0.93 -20.04 -6.68
CA ILE A 104 -0.49 -19.50 -7.98
C ILE A 104 1.00 -19.17 -7.94
N LYS A 105 1.47 -18.59 -6.83
CA LYS A 105 2.87 -18.19 -6.66
C LYS A 105 3.82 -19.40 -6.62
N GLU A 106 3.44 -20.46 -5.92
CA GLU A 106 4.25 -21.67 -5.74
C GLU A 106 3.98 -22.75 -6.82
N ARG A 107 3.07 -22.48 -7.78
CA ARG A 107 2.64 -23.41 -8.85
C ARG A 107 2.20 -24.78 -8.30
N MET A 108 1.36 -24.76 -7.28
CA MET A 108 0.85 -25.98 -6.65
C MET A 108 -0.42 -26.48 -7.34
N ASP A 109 -0.46 -27.78 -7.63
CA ASP A 109 -1.64 -28.44 -8.23
C ASP A 109 -2.68 -28.85 -7.16
N ASN A 110 -2.25 -29.13 -5.92
CA ASN A 110 -3.11 -29.59 -4.82
C ASN A 110 -3.54 -28.47 -3.88
N CYS A 111 -3.88 -27.31 -4.44
CA CYS A 111 -4.19 -26.12 -3.64
C CYS A 111 -5.37 -26.33 -2.67
N ASP A 112 -6.40 -27.06 -3.12
CA ASP A 112 -7.63 -27.28 -2.36
C ASP A 112 -7.38 -28.11 -1.09
N GLU A 113 -6.59 -29.18 -1.18
CA GLU A 113 -6.26 -30.01 -0.02
C GLU A 113 -5.41 -29.25 1.01
N LEU A 114 -4.41 -28.50 0.54
CA LEU A 114 -3.56 -27.68 1.41
C LEU A 114 -4.39 -26.58 2.09
N SER A 115 -5.29 -25.94 1.34
CA SER A 115 -6.18 -24.89 1.85
C SER A 115 -7.07 -25.38 2.99
N THR A 116 -7.70 -26.54 2.78
CA THR A 116 -8.63 -27.15 3.72
C THR A 116 -7.89 -27.52 4.99
N LYS A 117 -6.72 -28.15 4.87
CA LYS A 117 -5.88 -28.54 6.00
C LYS A 117 -5.40 -27.35 6.83
N ILE A 118 -4.91 -26.28 6.19
CA ILE A 118 -4.45 -25.08 6.90
C ILE A 118 -5.63 -24.40 7.60
N TYR A 119 -6.76 -24.28 6.91
CA TYR A 119 -7.94 -23.61 7.45
C TYR A 119 -8.55 -24.37 8.62
N GLU A 120 -8.73 -25.69 8.51
CA GLU A 120 -9.23 -26.55 9.59
C GLU A 120 -8.34 -26.51 10.83
N ASN A 121 -7.01 -26.56 10.65
CA ASN A 121 -6.07 -26.44 11.77
C ASN A 121 -6.22 -25.10 12.49
N CYS A 122 -6.38 -24.01 11.74
CA CYS A 122 -6.56 -22.68 12.34
C CYS A 122 -7.96 -22.51 12.99
N LEU A 123 -8.98 -23.19 12.49
CA LEU A 123 -10.32 -23.21 13.09
C LEU A 123 -10.38 -23.93 14.44
N GLN A 124 -9.46 -24.87 14.71
CA GLN A 124 -9.34 -25.51 16.02
C GLN A 124 -8.91 -24.52 17.12
N GLU A 125 -8.18 -23.46 16.74
CA GLU A 125 -7.66 -22.46 17.68
C GLU A 125 -8.47 -21.16 17.71
N PHE A 126 -9.08 -20.77 16.57
CA PHE A 126 -9.73 -19.47 16.41
C PHE A 126 -11.10 -19.57 15.74
N ASN A 127 -12.06 -18.81 16.25
CA ASN A 127 -13.41 -18.77 15.70
C ASN A 127 -13.50 -17.87 14.45
N PRO A 128 -14.43 -18.16 13.52
CA PRO A 128 -14.82 -17.23 12.46
C PRO A 128 -15.24 -15.87 13.06
N GLY A 129 -14.80 -14.78 12.43
CA GLY A 129 -14.98 -13.42 12.91
C GLY A 129 -13.86 -12.91 13.83
N ASP A 130 -12.89 -13.74 14.24
CA ASP A 130 -11.68 -13.28 14.93
C ASP A 130 -10.54 -13.04 13.92
N LYS A 131 -10.00 -11.83 13.87
CA LYS A 131 -8.83 -11.48 13.04
C LYS A 131 -7.64 -12.44 13.18
N ARG A 132 -7.51 -13.12 14.32
CA ARG A 132 -6.45 -14.13 14.55
C ARG A 132 -6.55 -15.33 13.61
N LEU A 133 -7.75 -15.69 13.17
CA LEU A 133 -7.94 -16.76 12.20
C LEU A 133 -7.20 -16.43 10.89
N THR A 134 -7.43 -15.22 10.35
CA THR A 134 -6.70 -14.74 9.15
C THR A 134 -5.19 -14.72 9.38
N TYR A 135 -4.74 -14.30 10.56
CA TYR A 135 -3.32 -14.27 10.90
C TYR A 135 -2.69 -15.68 10.98
N CYS A 136 -3.40 -16.65 11.55
CA CYS A 136 -2.99 -18.05 11.60
C CYS A 136 -2.76 -18.59 10.19
N VAL A 137 -3.75 -18.41 9.30
CA VAL A 137 -3.64 -18.83 7.90
C VAL A 137 -2.46 -18.13 7.20
N THR A 138 -2.35 -16.80 7.34
CA THR A 138 -1.26 -16.03 6.75
C THR A 138 0.12 -16.50 7.21
N LYS A 139 0.23 -16.95 8.47
CA LYS A 139 1.48 -17.47 9.03
C LYS A 139 1.79 -18.87 8.50
N ALA A 140 0.79 -19.71 8.29
CA ALA A 140 0.96 -21.06 7.74
C ALA A 140 1.32 -21.06 6.25
N LEU A 141 0.94 -20.01 5.50
CA LEU A 141 1.25 -19.83 4.08
C LEU A 141 2.60 -19.13 3.81
N LYS A 142 3.38 -18.79 4.85
CA LYS A 142 4.71 -18.20 4.73
C LYS A 142 5.79 -19.26 4.84
#